data_AF-A0A7R9H4C4-F1
#
_entry.id   AF-A0A7R9H4C4-F1
#
_cell.length_a   1.000
_cell.length_b   1.000
_cell.length_c   1.000
_cell.angle_alpha   90.00
_cell.angle_beta   90.00
_cell.angle_gamma   90.00
#
_symmetry.space_group_name_H-M   'P 1'
#
loop_
_entity.id
_entity.type
_entity.pdbx_description
1 polymer ?
#
loop_
_entity_poly.entity_id
_entity_poly.type
_entity_poly.pdbx_seq_one_letter_code
_entity_poly.pdbx_strand_id
1 'polypeptide(L)'
;MNSSIVANVKKAFTGEFKDLVDPYVQVSFAGLTGKTSVKKHSYAPVWNEQLVFTEMFPPLCQRIKIQLRDNDPVNNTVIGTHFIDLKTISNDGEKGFLPTFGPTFIHLYGSTRDYSLIDEHSNLNTGLGEGVSYRARLLVAVRTEITDNIDLAPSEVEVEPTFPINETAYGKNEEFFMFTTVLDVTMIDKKLGDKPIYLEISIGNAGNTIDGHNQTTRELSDSDSDDNIEVVTTTEATWQSTTPPVKPMTNDRLYYYLPYWDNKPCMHVRSIWPDYRRRMYNSNIIAKIVDKLEEGLSEVHSLMDLEDPGGERKLRVVLDEVHTSCARYSSIAKGNGSSAGMGKTKLDKERMKLCLREIEQIGNMARNLKALVTKHSFKERYKTAQTYLQKLRFLIEDLRSVSLFSPFQPQHAMPDVFMWVISNGKRVAYQRILARDLIYSIVDEECGRDCAKVQTLFLKVPTAKVALES
;
A
#
# COMPACT_ATOMS: atom_id res chain seq x y z
N MET A 1 15.59 -7.62 -32.40
CA MET A 1 15.63 -6.17 -32.68
C MET A 1 15.65 -5.43 -31.34
N ASN A 2 16.63 -4.56 -31.13
CA ASN A 2 16.82 -3.86 -29.85
C ASN A 2 15.62 -2.93 -29.57
N SER A 3 15.01 -3.06 -28.39
CA SER A 3 13.88 -2.24 -27.92
C SER A 3 14.24 -0.76 -27.72
N SER A 4 15.53 -0.45 -27.54
CA SER A 4 16.03 0.92 -27.63
C SER A 4 15.74 1.53 -29.00
N ILE A 5 15.76 0.74 -30.07
CA ILE A 5 15.44 1.20 -31.42
C ILE A 5 13.94 1.49 -31.53
N VAL A 6 13.05 0.66 -31.00
CA VAL A 6 11.59 0.89 -31.11
C VAL A 6 11.13 2.08 -30.24
N ALA A 7 11.68 2.22 -29.03
CA ALA A 7 11.44 3.38 -28.18
C ALA A 7 12.05 4.65 -28.78
N ASN A 8 13.27 4.59 -29.32
CA ASN A 8 13.89 5.71 -30.04
C ASN A 8 13.21 6.01 -31.37
N VAL A 9 12.60 5.02 -32.04
CA VAL A 9 11.82 5.19 -33.27
C VAL A 9 10.49 5.85 -32.93
N LYS A 10 9.75 5.40 -31.91
CA LYS A 10 8.56 6.12 -31.41
C LYS A 10 8.97 7.55 -31.03
N LYS A 11 10.03 7.73 -30.24
CA LYS A 11 10.57 9.06 -29.85
C LYS A 11 11.00 9.92 -31.05
N ALA A 12 11.56 9.32 -32.10
CA ALA A 12 11.98 10.01 -33.34
C ALA A 12 10.79 10.37 -34.25
N PHE A 13 9.72 9.58 -34.24
CA PHE A 13 8.50 9.87 -35.00
C PHE A 13 7.52 10.80 -34.25
N THR A 14 7.51 10.78 -32.91
CA THR A 14 6.58 11.57 -32.09
C THR A 14 7.19 12.87 -31.54
N GLY A 15 8.51 13.07 -31.70
CA GLY A 15 9.27 14.10 -31.01
C GLY A 15 9.58 13.69 -29.56
N GLU A 16 10.61 14.30 -28.97
CA GLU A 16 11.15 13.92 -27.65
C GLU A 16 10.19 14.13 -26.46
N PHE A 17 9.01 14.72 -26.66
CA PHE A 17 8.18 15.31 -25.60
C PHE A 17 6.67 15.03 -25.68
N LYS A 18 6.22 13.97 -26.39
CA LYS A 18 4.78 13.60 -26.38
C LYS A 18 4.48 12.41 -25.48
N ASP A 19 3.51 12.60 -24.60
CA ASP A 19 2.91 11.54 -23.79
C ASP A 19 2.41 10.40 -24.70
N LEU A 20 2.90 9.17 -24.48
CA LEU A 20 2.71 8.03 -25.39
C LEU A 20 1.49 7.16 -25.08
N VAL A 21 0.65 7.56 -24.13
CA VAL A 21 -0.46 6.76 -23.61
C VAL A 21 -1.77 7.52 -23.77
N ASP A 22 -2.82 6.80 -24.17
CA ASP A 22 -4.19 7.28 -24.29
C ASP A 22 -5.05 6.65 -23.17
N PRO A 23 -4.92 7.11 -21.90
CA PRO A 23 -5.52 6.40 -20.79
C PRO A 23 -7.05 6.51 -20.69
N TYR A 24 -7.68 5.43 -20.23
CA TYR A 24 -9.04 5.40 -19.70
C TYR A 24 -9.14 4.44 -18.51
N VAL A 25 -10.15 4.63 -17.67
CA VAL A 25 -10.43 3.76 -16.53
C VAL A 25 -11.62 2.87 -16.86
N GLN A 26 -11.46 1.56 -16.66
CA GLN A 26 -12.52 0.58 -16.73
C GLN A 26 -12.85 0.07 -15.32
N VAL A 27 -14.13 0.14 -14.93
CA VAL A 27 -14.61 -0.36 -13.65
C VAL A 27 -15.58 -1.51 -13.90
N SER A 28 -15.37 -2.63 -13.20
CA SER A 28 -16.25 -3.80 -13.26
C SER A 28 -16.78 -4.13 -11.87
N PHE A 29 -18.10 -4.28 -11.75
CA PHE A 29 -18.79 -4.59 -10.49
C PHE A 29 -20.09 -5.34 -10.80
N ALA A 30 -20.41 -6.38 -10.01
CA ALA A 30 -21.62 -7.20 -10.16
C ALA A 30 -21.89 -7.72 -11.60
N GLY A 31 -20.84 -8.06 -12.35
CA GLY A 31 -20.95 -8.51 -13.75
C GLY A 31 -21.11 -7.38 -14.77
N LEU A 32 -21.36 -6.16 -14.33
CA LEU A 32 -21.43 -4.97 -15.17
C LEU A 32 -20.05 -4.34 -15.35
N THR A 33 -19.86 -3.59 -16.45
CA THR A 33 -18.61 -2.88 -16.73
C THR A 33 -18.87 -1.51 -17.33
N GLY A 34 -18.37 -0.46 -16.68
CA GLY A 34 -18.37 0.92 -17.16
C GLY A 34 -16.97 1.38 -17.54
N LYS A 35 -16.87 2.39 -18.40
CA LYS A 35 -15.60 2.98 -18.85
C LYS A 35 -15.71 4.49 -18.89
N THR A 36 -14.63 5.16 -18.49
CA THR A 36 -14.50 6.61 -18.70
C THR A 36 -14.18 6.92 -20.16
N SER A 37 -14.24 8.20 -20.53
CA SER A 37 -13.68 8.69 -21.78
C SER A 37 -12.17 8.43 -21.89
N VAL A 38 -11.68 8.29 -23.12
CA VAL A 38 -10.25 8.17 -23.42
C VAL A 38 -9.64 9.56 -23.45
N LYS A 39 -8.59 9.79 -22.66
CA LYS A 39 -7.78 11.02 -22.73
C LYS A 39 -6.58 10.73 -23.60
N LYS A 40 -6.42 11.46 -24.71
CA LYS A 40 -5.31 11.22 -25.64
C LYS A 40 -4.02 11.84 -25.11
N HIS A 41 -2.90 11.14 -25.25
CA HIS A 41 -1.55 11.62 -24.97
C HIS A 41 -1.46 12.29 -23.59
N SER A 42 -1.74 11.54 -22.52
CA SER A 42 -1.72 12.10 -21.17
C SER A 42 -1.21 11.12 -20.11
N TYR A 43 -0.17 11.49 -19.36
CA TYR A 43 0.21 10.79 -18.12
C TYR A 43 -0.47 11.35 -16.86
N ALA A 44 -1.14 12.50 -16.95
CA ALA A 44 -1.95 13.09 -15.88
C ALA A 44 -3.40 13.36 -16.35
N PRO A 45 -4.14 12.32 -16.75
CA PRO A 45 -5.51 12.46 -17.22
C PRO A 45 -6.46 12.93 -16.11
N VAL A 46 -7.39 13.81 -16.47
CA VAL A 46 -8.51 14.25 -15.61
C VAL A 46 -9.81 13.90 -16.33
N TRP A 47 -10.58 12.98 -15.76
CA TRP A 47 -11.86 12.54 -16.33
C TRP A 47 -13.04 13.35 -15.81
N ASN A 48 -13.14 13.53 -14.48
CA ASN A 48 -14.31 14.11 -13.82
C ASN A 48 -15.61 13.42 -14.27
N GLU A 49 -15.59 12.09 -14.27
CA GLU A 49 -16.72 11.24 -14.64
C GLU A 49 -17.04 10.30 -13.47
N GLN A 50 -18.33 10.04 -13.26
CA GLN A 50 -18.82 9.01 -12.35
C GLN A 50 -19.47 7.88 -13.15
N LEU A 51 -19.24 6.65 -12.70
CA LEU A 51 -19.84 5.44 -13.25
C LEU A 51 -20.91 4.95 -12.27
N VAL A 52 -22.17 4.95 -12.69
CA VAL A 52 -23.31 4.59 -11.83
C VAL A 52 -23.71 3.14 -12.11
N PHE A 53 -23.61 2.31 -11.07
CA PHE A 53 -23.99 0.91 -11.09
C PHE A 53 -25.25 0.73 -10.24
N THR A 54 -26.33 0.27 -10.85
CA THR A 54 -27.59 -0.02 -10.16
C THR A 54 -27.67 -1.52 -9.86
N GLU A 55 -27.73 -1.88 -8.58
CA GLU A 55 -27.76 -3.27 -8.12
C GLU A 55 -28.56 -3.39 -6.81
N MET A 56 -29.14 -4.56 -6.55
CA MET A 56 -29.83 -4.85 -5.30
C MET A 56 -28.87 -4.78 -4.10
N PHE A 57 -29.35 -4.24 -2.98
CA PHE A 57 -28.61 -4.16 -1.72
C PHE A 57 -29.18 -5.14 -0.68
N PRO A 58 -28.35 -5.93 0.02
CA PRO A 58 -26.90 -6.02 -0.08
C PRO A 58 -26.43 -6.77 -1.34
N PRO A 59 -25.40 -6.29 -2.06
CA PRO A 59 -24.93 -6.94 -3.27
C PRO A 59 -24.24 -8.28 -2.97
N LEU A 60 -24.50 -9.29 -3.79
CA LEU A 60 -23.77 -10.57 -3.72
C LEU A 60 -22.30 -10.40 -4.11
N CYS A 61 -22.03 -9.47 -5.04
CA CYS A 61 -20.67 -9.12 -5.44
C CYS A 61 -20.02 -8.22 -4.40
N GLN A 62 -18.89 -8.66 -3.84
CA GLN A 62 -18.19 -7.95 -2.77
C GLN A 62 -16.94 -7.22 -3.25
N ARG A 63 -16.65 -7.19 -4.55
CA ARG A 63 -15.40 -6.65 -5.08
C ARG A 63 -15.61 -5.80 -6.32
N ILE A 64 -15.16 -4.55 -6.23
CA ILE A 64 -15.08 -3.62 -7.36
C ILE A 64 -13.69 -3.78 -7.98
N LYS A 65 -13.63 -4.04 -9.28
CA LYS A 65 -12.37 -4.10 -10.05
C LYS A 65 -12.18 -2.78 -10.80
N ILE A 66 -11.06 -2.11 -10.60
CA ILE A 66 -10.69 -0.87 -11.28
C ILE A 66 -9.43 -1.15 -12.11
N GLN A 67 -9.47 -0.86 -13.40
CA GLN A 67 -8.34 -1.05 -14.31
C GLN A 67 -8.02 0.26 -15.02
N LEU A 68 -6.77 0.71 -14.92
CA LEU A 68 -6.23 1.74 -15.80
C LEU A 68 -5.73 1.05 -17.08
N ARG A 69 -6.17 1.53 -18.24
CA ARG A 69 -5.86 0.92 -19.53
C ARG A 69 -5.38 1.97 -20.51
N ASP A 70 -4.53 1.54 -21.44
CA ASP A 70 -4.11 2.33 -22.59
C ASP A 70 -4.95 1.98 -23.80
N ASN A 71 -5.53 2.97 -24.46
CA ASN A 71 -6.30 2.79 -25.69
C ASN A 71 -5.40 2.77 -26.93
N ASP A 72 -4.28 2.04 -26.88
CA ASP A 72 -3.42 1.83 -28.05
C ASP A 72 -4.18 0.97 -29.09
N PRO A 73 -4.33 1.44 -30.35
CA PRO A 73 -5.04 0.72 -31.41
C PRO A 73 -4.50 -0.68 -31.70
N VAL A 74 -3.24 -0.95 -31.37
CA VAL A 74 -2.56 -2.23 -31.65
C VAL A 74 -2.65 -3.18 -30.47
N ASN A 75 -2.54 -2.65 -29.24
CA ASN A 75 -2.57 -3.45 -28.01
C ASN A 75 -3.33 -2.70 -26.92
N ASN A 76 -4.58 -3.08 -26.66
CA ASN A 76 -5.32 -2.54 -25.51
C ASN A 76 -4.74 -3.09 -24.20
N THR A 77 -3.70 -2.43 -23.70
CA THR A 77 -2.92 -2.90 -22.56
C THR A 77 -3.51 -2.44 -21.24
N VAL A 78 -3.52 -3.35 -20.27
CA VAL A 78 -3.81 -2.97 -18.88
C VAL A 78 -2.52 -2.39 -18.29
N ILE A 79 -2.59 -1.16 -17.78
CA ILE A 79 -1.46 -0.49 -17.12
C ILE A 79 -1.33 -0.97 -15.68
N GLY A 80 -2.46 -1.18 -15.02
CA GLY A 80 -2.54 -1.71 -13.66
C GLY A 80 -3.98 -1.93 -13.21
N THR A 81 -4.15 -2.83 -12.24
CA THR A 81 -5.44 -3.21 -11.68
C THR A 81 -5.44 -2.99 -10.17
N HIS A 82 -6.55 -2.49 -9.63
CA HIS A 82 -6.80 -2.41 -8.20
C HIS A 82 -8.19 -2.95 -7.89
N PHE A 83 -8.33 -3.53 -6.71
CA PHE A 83 -9.58 -4.09 -6.24
C PHE A 83 -9.99 -3.41 -4.94
N ILE A 84 -11.25 -2.98 -4.86
CA ILE A 84 -11.85 -2.47 -3.63
C ILE A 84 -12.83 -3.53 -3.14
N ASP A 85 -12.59 -4.06 -1.94
CA ASP A 85 -13.49 -5.02 -1.29
C ASP A 85 -14.53 -4.27 -0.46
N LEU A 86 -15.81 -4.50 -0.72
CA LEU A 86 -16.94 -3.85 -0.04
C LEU A 86 -16.88 -4.09 1.47
N LYS A 87 -16.41 -5.26 1.94
CA LYS A 87 -16.27 -5.56 3.37
C LYS A 87 -15.31 -4.62 4.08
N THR A 88 -14.33 -4.09 3.35
CA THR A 88 -13.31 -3.20 3.92
C THR A 88 -13.72 -1.73 3.97
N ILE A 89 -14.75 -1.38 3.19
CA ILE A 89 -15.26 -0.01 3.00
C ILE A 89 -16.70 0.18 3.50
N SER A 90 -17.25 -0.82 4.19
CA SER A 90 -18.59 -0.81 4.79
C SER A 90 -18.57 -1.55 6.13
N ASN A 91 -19.66 -1.44 6.89
CA ASN A 91 -19.89 -2.24 8.09
C ASN A 91 -21.40 -2.48 8.21
N ASP A 92 -21.81 -3.74 8.38
CA ASP A 92 -23.21 -4.17 8.43
C ASP A 92 -23.75 -4.33 9.86
N GLY A 93 -22.96 -3.98 10.89
CA GLY A 93 -23.38 -3.99 12.27
C GLY A 93 -24.43 -2.91 12.60
N GLU A 94 -24.95 -2.95 13.83
CA GLU A 94 -25.99 -2.01 14.31
C GLU A 94 -25.58 -0.53 14.18
N LYS A 95 -24.28 -0.25 14.35
CA LYS A 95 -23.66 1.07 14.13
C LYS A 95 -22.78 1.06 12.88
N GLY A 96 -23.27 0.38 11.87
CA GLY A 96 -22.63 0.18 10.58
C GLY A 96 -22.73 1.40 9.66
N PHE A 97 -22.18 1.26 8.47
CA PHE A 97 -22.21 2.29 7.43
C PHE A 97 -22.18 1.63 6.04
N LEU A 98 -22.91 2.23 5.10
CA LEU A 98 -22.92 1.81 3.70
C LEU A 98 -21.53 1.94 3.07
N PRO A 99 -21.24 1.17 2.00
CA PRO A 99 -19.97 1.28 1.28
C PRO A 99 -19.63 2.73 0.93
N THR A 100 -18.45 3.17 1.36
CA THR A 100 -17.96 4.52 1.08
C THR A 100 -16.45 4.53 0.96
N PHE A 101 -15.92 5.26 -0.01
CA PHE A 101 -14.50 5.33 -0.28
C PHE A 101 -14.11 6.71 -0.76
N GLY A 102 -12.94 7.21 -0.33
CA GLY A 102 -12.37 8.43 -0.88
C GLY A 102 -13.17 9.71 -0.58
N PRO A 103 -12.86 10.81 -1.30
CA PRO A 103 -11.86 10.89 -2.37
C PRO A 103 -10.44 10.67 -1.85
N THR A 104 -9.69 9.76 -2.47
CA THR A 104 -8.28 9.48 -2.12
C THR A 104 -7.55 8.81 -3.28
N PHE A 105 -6.23 8.92 -3.31
CA PHE A 105 -5.44 8.18 -4.27
C PHE A 105 -5.38 6.69 -3.92
N ILE A 106 -5.61 5.85 -4.93
CA ILE A 106 -5.15 4.46 -4.98
C ILE A 106 -3.85 4.39 -5.78
N HIS A 107 -3.02 3.40 -5.48
CA HIS A 107 -1.73 3.17 -6.13
C HIS A 107 -1.81 1.86 -6.89
N LEU A 108 -1.46 1.89 -8.17
CA LEU A 108 -1.52 0.74 -9.06
C LEU A 108 -0.12 0.14 -9.18
N TYR A 109 -0.04 -1.16 -8.97
CA TYR A 109 1.18 -1.95 -9.14
C TYR A 109 0.96 -3.00 -10.23
N GLY A 110 2.02 -3.36 -10.94
CA GLY A 110 1.98 -4.27 -12.08
C GLY A 110 3.36 -4.82 -12.43
N SER A 111 3.55 -5.28 -13.67
CA SER A 111 4.86 -5.72 -14.17
C SER A 111 5.87 -4.58 -14.23
N THR A 112 7.15 -4.91 -14.31
CA THR A 112 8.20 -3.98 -14.73
C THR A 112 7.86 -3.40 -16.10
N ARG A 113 8.34 -2.19 -16.42
CA ARG A 113 8.18 -1.65 -17.78
C ARG A 113 9.21 -2.32 -18.70
N ASP A 114 8.90 -3.53 -19.15
CA ASP A 114 9.67 -4.17 -20.22
C ASP A 114 9.08 -3.76 -21.58
N TYR A 115 9.83 -2.94 -22.32
CA TYR A 115 9.47 -2.50 -23.68
C TYR A 115 9.73 -3.58 -24.74
N SER A 116 9.67 -4.86 -24.35
CA SER A 116 9.70 -5.99 -25.27
C SER A 116 8.35 -6.12 -25.99
N LEU A 117 8.36 -6.73 -27.19
CA LEU A 117 7.13 -6.99 -27.95
C LEU A 117 6.15 -7.92 -27.23
N ILE A 118 6.64 -8.70 -26.26
CA ILE A 118 5.85 -9.60 -25.42
C ILE A 118 6.21 -9.26 -23.97
N ASP A 119 5.23 -8.82 -23.18
CA ASP A 119 5.35 -8.68 -21.72
C ASP A 119 4.99 -10.02 -21.08
N GLU A 120 6.04 -10.80 -20.75
CA GLU A 120 5.94 -12.12 -20.09
C GLU A 120 5.28 -12.04 -18.70
N HIS A 121 5.12 -10.84 -18.14
CA HIS A 121 4.56 -10.59 -16.81
C HIS A 121 3.28 -9.75 -16.86
N SER A 122 2.66 -9.60 -18.04
CA SER A 122 1.41 -8.86 -18.25
C SER A 122 0.24 -9.32 -17.35
N ASN A 123 0.26 -10.56 -16.87
CA ASN A 123 -0.68 -11.07 -15.86
C ASN A 123 -0.65 -10.28 -14.56
N LEU A 124 0.51 -9.73 -14.16
CA LEU A 124 0.59 -8.86 -12.98
C LEU A 124 -0.22 -7.58 -13.16
N ASN A 125 -0.29 -7.05 -14.39
CA ASN A 125 -1.08 -5.85 -14.68
C ASN A 125 -2.59 -6.10 -14.57
N THR A 126 -3.04 -7.33 -14.82
CA THR A 126 -4.46 -7.72 -14.70
C THR A 126 -4.89 -8.06 -13.27
N GLY A 127 -3.95 -7.99 -12.32
CA GLY A 127 -4.16 -8.33 -10.91
C GLY A 127 -3.97 -9.81 -10.58
N LEU A 128 -3.37 -10.59 -11.49
CA LEU A 128 -3.02 -12.00 -11.25
C LEU A 128 -1.60 -12.10 -10.69
N GLY A 129 -1.47 -11.89 -9.38
CA GLY A 129 -0.20 -11.90 -8.65
C GLY A 129 0.13 -10.56 -8.00
N GLU A 130 1.22 -10.51 -7.24
CA GLU A 130 1.69 -9.29 -6.61
C GLU A 130 2.37 -8.39 -7.66
N GLY A 131 1.87 -7.17 -7.83
CA GLY A 131 2.50 -6.18 -8.69
C GLY A 131 3.91 -5.85 -8.20
N VAL A 132 4.90 -6.03 -9.08
CA VAL A 132 6.32 -5.88 -8.75
C VAL A 132 6.86 -4.48 -8.99
N SER A 133 6.10 -3.59 -9.63
CA SER A 133 6.50 -2.20 -9.89
C SER A 133 5.33 -1.25 -9.74
N TYR A 134 5.58 -0.04 -9.23
CA TYR A 134 4.62 1.05 -9.26
C TYR A 134 4.33 1.46 -10.72
N ARG A 135 3.04 1.63 -11.05
CA ARG A 135 2.58 1.93 -12.42
C ARG A 135 1.92 3.29 -12.54
N ALA A 136 1.04 3.62 -11.61
CA ALA A 136 0.26 4.85 -11.60
C ALA A 136 -0.42 5.09 -10.24
N ARG A 137 -1.06 6.25 -10.11
CA ARG A 137 -2.06 6.52 -9.05
C ARG A 137 -3.34 7.04 -9.68
N LEU A 138 -4.48 6.73 -9.07
CA LEU A 138 -5.79 7.25 -9.49
C LEU A 138 -6.49 7.87 -8.28
N LEU A 139 -7.03 9.07 -8.44
CA LEU A 139 -7.89 9.69 -7.43
C LEU A 139 -9.32 9.18 -7.65
N VAL A 140 -9.86 8.45 -6.67
CA VAL A 140 -11.18 7.80 -6.81
C VAL A 140 -12.03 8.01 -5.56
N ALA A 141 -13.34 7.96 -5.74
CA ALA A 141 -14.34 7.93 -4.68
C ALA A 141 -15.42 6.90 -5.00
N VAL A 142 -15.98 6.27 -3.97
CA VAL A 142 -17.14 5.38 -4.06
C VAL A 142 -18.19 5.87 -3.09
N ARG A 143 -19.41 6.03 -3.58
CA ARG A 143 -20.58 6.42 -2.80
C ARG A 143 -21.70 5.45 -3.10
N THR A 144 -22.39 5.01 -2.05
CA THR A 144 -23.61 4.23 -2.15
C THR A 144 -24.80 5.09 -1.76
N GLU A 145 -25.86 5.00 -2.54
CA GLU A 145 -27.17 5.59 -2.26
C GLU A 145 -28.22 4.47 -2.34
N ILE A 146 -29.19 4.51 -1.44
CA ILE A 146 -30.33 3.58 -1.45
C ILE A 146 -31.50 4.34 -2.03
N THR A 147 -32.12 3.78 -3.07
CA THR A 147 -33.32 4.32 -3.71
C THR A 147 -34.50 3.38 -3.45
N ASP A 148 -35.67 3.93 -3.20
CA ASP A 148 -36.90 3.15 -2.93
C ASP A 148 -37.59 2.63 -4.21
N ASN A 149 -37.05 2.94 -5.41
CA ASN A 149 -37.62 2.54 -6.68
C ASN A 149 -37.35 1.05 -6.98
N ILE A 150 -38.43 0.28 -7.17
CA ILE A 150 -38.41 -1.18 -7.39
C ILE A 150 -38.34 -1.52 -8.91
N ASP A 151 -38.51 -0.53 -9.78
CA ASP A 151 -38.43 -0.71 -11.24
C ASP A 151 -36.96 -0.87 -11.70
N LEU A 152 -36.46 -2.10 -11.61
CA LEU A 152 -35.12 -2.49 -12.06
C LEU A 152 -35.07 -2.65 -13.59
N ALA A 153 -34.57 -1.62 -14.27
CA ALA A 153 -33.65 -1.75 -15.42
C ALA A 153 -32.87 -0.43 -15.55
N PRO A 154 -31.52 -0.46 -15.73
CA PRO A 154 -30.90 -1.18 -16.84
C PRO A 154 -29.74 -2.11 -16.44
N SER A 155 -29.49 -3.13 -17.28
CA SER A 155 -28.27 -3.96 -17.23
C SER A 155 -27.02 -3.23 -17.74
N GLU A 156 -27.04 -1.89 -17.79
CA GLU A 156 -25.98 -1.07 -18.36
C GLU A 156 -25.49 -0.03 -17.34
N VAL A 157 -24.19 0.29 -17.41
CA VAL A 157 -23.53 1.24 -16.50
C VAL A 157 -23.66 2.63 -17.07
N GLU A 158 -24.21 3.57 -16.30
CA GLU A 158 -24.33 4.96 -16.74
C GLU A 158 -23.02 5.71 -16.49
N VAL A 159 -22.67 6.59 -17.42
CA VAL A 159 -21.47 7.44 -17.32
C VAL A 159 -21.93 8.89 -17.31
N GLU A 160 -21.70 9.57 -16.20
CA GLU A 160 -22.15 10.94 -16.00
C GLU A 160 -20.97 11.87 -15.69
N PRO A 161 -21.00 13.14 -16.13
CA PRO A 161 -20.04 14.13 -15.67
C PRO A 161 -20.23 14.39 -14.16
N THR A 162 -19.13 14.58 -13.45
CA THR A 162 -19.14 14.97 -12.03
C THR A 162 -18.27 16.19 -11.79
N PHE A 163 -18.48 16.87 -10.66
CA PHE A 163 -17.67 18.02 -10.31
C PHE A 163 -16.22 17.60 -9.99
N PRO A 164 -15.22 18.40 -10.38
CA PRO A 164 -13.84 18.16 -10.00
C PRO A 164 -13.69 18.05 -8.47
N ILE A 165 -12.89 17.09 -8.02
CA ILE A 165 -12.59 16.94 -6.59
C ILE A 165 -11.63 18.06 -6.18
N ASN A 166 -12.03 18.87 -5.19
CA ASN A 166 -11.20 19.92 -4.62
C ASN A 166 -9.97 19.32 -3.91
N GLU A 167 -8.78 19.89 -4.11
CA GLU A 167 -7.53 19.43 -3.51
C GLU A 167 -7.55 19.38 -1.97
N THR A 168 -8.25 20.33 -1.35
CA THR A 168 -8.47 20.36 0.10
C THR A 168 -9.24 19.13 0.61
N ALA A 169 -10.02 18.47 -0.25
CA ALA A 169 -10.82 17.30 0.11
C ALA A 169 -9.98 16.02 0.27
N TYR A 170 -8.86 15.91 -0.46
CA TYR A 170 -7.96 14.75 -0.37
C TYR A 170 -6.63 15.08 0.33
N GLY A 171 -6.44 16.29 0.84
CA GLY A 171 -5.39 16.60 1.82
C GLY A 171 -4.17 17.29 1.23
N LYS A 172 -3.43 17.98 2.10
CA LYS A 172 -2.24 18.75 1.75
C LYS A 172 -1.08 17.81 1.44
N ASN A 173 -0.33 18.13 0.39
CA ASN A 173 0.92 17.46 0.09
C ASN A 173 2.01 17.82 1.12
N GLU A 174 2.74 16.81 1.57
CA GLU A 174 3.91 16.96 2.42
C GLU A 174 5.11 16.24 1.78
N GLU A 175 6.31 16.73 2.08
CA GLU A 175 7.55 16.07 1.67
C GLU A 175 7.90 14.95 2.65
N PHE A 176 8.25 13.79 2.09
CA PHE A 176 8.73 12.63 2.81
C PHE A 176 10.16 12.33 2.39
N PHE A 177 11.02 12.16 3.38
CA PHE A 177 12.42 11.81 3.22
C PHE A 177 12.68 10.40 3.73
N MET A 178 13.23 9.54 2.88
CA MET A 178 13.69 8.21 3.25
C MET A 178 15.21 8.16 3.15
N PHE A 179 15.84 7.63 4.20
CA PHE A 179 17.27 7.34 4.25
C PHE A 179 17.48 5.84 4.50
N THR A 180 18.48 5.25 3.87
CA THR A 180 18.81 3.83 4.01
C THR A 180 20.32 3.62 3.90
N THR A 181 20.86 2.75 4.76
CA THR A 181 22.26 2.31 4.66
C THR A 181 22.27 0.81 4.44
N VAL A 182 23.07 0.35 3.47
CA VAL A 182 23.22 -1.08 3.19
C VAL A 182 24.43 -1.59 3.95
N LEU A 183 24.19 -2.48 4.92
CA LEU A 183 25.25 -3.05 5.73
C LEU A 183 25.97 -4.16 4.97
N ASP A 184 25.25 -5.20 4.56
CA ASP A 184 25.81 -6.35 3.88
C ASP A 184 24.84 -6.85 2.80
N VAL A 185 25.40 -7.42 1.72
CA VAL A 185 24.63 -8.09 0.66
C VAL A 185 25.32 -9.42 0.41
N THR A 186 24.67 -10.51 0.78
CA THR A 186 25.21 -11.87 0.73
C THR A 186 24.25 -12.80 -0.02
N MET A 187 24.61 -14.08 -0.15
CA MET A 187 23.77 -15.11 -0.77
C MET A 187 23.35 -14.79 -2.22
N ILE A 188 24.20 -14.07 -2.96
CA ILE A 188 23.98 -13.76 -4.37
C ILE A 188 24.22 -15.02 -5.21
N ASP A 189 23.27 -15.34 -6.09
CA ASP A 189 23.37 -16.47 -7.03
C ASP A 189 24.59 -16.30 -7.95
N LYS A 190 25.33 -17.39 -8.20
CA LYS A 190 26.50 -17.41 -9.07
C LYS A 190 26.27 -16.83 -10.47
N LYS A 191 25.03 -16.89 -10.99
CA LYS A 191 24.65 -16.32 -12.30
C LYS A 191 24.80 -14.80 -12.36
N LEU A 192 24.78 -14.13 -11.20
CA LEU A 192 24.96 -12.68 -11.09
C LEU A 192 26.42 -12.28 -10.77
N GLY A 193 27.32 -13.24 -10.55
CA GLY A 193 28.70 -12.97 -10.10
C GLY A 193 29.62 -12.36 -11.15
N ASP A 194 29.32 -12.52 -12.44
CA ASP A 194 30.21 -12.07 -13.53
C ASP A 194 30.13 -10.58 -13.81
N LYS A 195 29.00 -9.94 -13.49
CA LYS A 195 28.71 -8.54 -13.82
C LYS A 195 28.59 -7.69 -12.55
N PRO A 196 28.97 -6.40 -12.59
CA PRO A 196 28.65 -5.48 -11.50
C PRO A 196 27.14 -5.45 -11.21
N ILE A 197 26.81 -5.40 -9.93
CA ILE A 197 25.45 -5.19 -9.44
C ILE A 197 25.40 -3.96 -8.55
N TYR A 198 24.25 -3.31 -8.49
CA TYR A 198 23.97 -2.24 -7.53
C TYR A 198 22.55 -2.35 -7.02
N LEU A 199 22.28 -1.68 -5.90
CA LEU A 199 20.95 -1.56 -5.33
C LEU A 199 20.31 -0.25 -5.74
N GLU A 200 18.99 -0.25 -5.90
CA GLU A 200 18.16 0.94 -6.10
C GLU A 200 17.03 0.93 -5.08
N ILE A 201 16.73 2.08 -4.49
CA ILE A 201 15.55 2.29 -3.66
C ILE A 201 14.60 3.30 -4.33
N SER A 202 13.31 2.99 -4.36
CA SER A 202 12.31 3.88 -4.95
C SER A 202 10.99 3.87 -4.17
N ILE A 203 10.26 4.98 -4.27
CA ILE A 203 8.90 5.13 -3.76
C ILE A 203 8.04 5.85 -4.80
N GLY A 204 7.01 5.16 -5.29
CA GLY A 204 6.31 5.61 -6.50
C GLY A 204 7.29 5.72 -7.68
N ASN A 205 7.41 6.91 -8.28
CA ASN A 205 8.40 7.19 -9.32
C ASN A 205 9.68 7.86 -8.77
N ALA A 206 9.73 8.25 -7.49
CA ALA A 206 10.89 8.90 -6.92
C ALA A 206 12.01 7.86 -6.69
N GLY A 207 13.23 8.19 -7.13
CA GLY A 207 14.40 7.31 -7.05
C GLY A 207 14.49 6.22 -8.14
N ASN A 208 13.49 6.07 -9.01
CA ASN A 208 13.54 5.11 -10.13
C ASN A 208 14.47 5.65 -11.25
N THR A 209 15.61 4.98 -11.47
CA THR A 209 16.62 5.42 -12.45
C THR A 209 16.46 4.76 -13.82
N ILE A 210 15.81 3.60 -13.90
CA ILE A 210 15.69 2.81 -15.14
C ILE A 210 14.51 3.25 -15.99
N ASP A 211 13.33 3.42 -15.40
CA ASP A 211 12.10 3.70 -16.16
C ASP A 211 11.87 5.20 -16.42
N GLY A 212 12.80 6.03 -15.96
CA GLY A 212 12.74 7.48 -16.03
C GLY A 212 11.73 8.11 -15.06
N HIS A 213 12.02 9.37 -14.71
CA HIS A 213 11.05 10.28 -14.13
C HIS A 213 10.24 10.89 -15.29
N ASN A 214 9.27 10.16 -15.82
CA ASN A 214 8.38 10.71 -16.87
C ASN A 214 7.50 11.80 -16.24
N GLN A 215 8.03 13.01 -16.11
CA GLN A 215 7.24 14.18 -15.80
C GLN A 215 6.37 14.48 -17.01
N THR A 216 5.08 14.72 -16.79
CA THR A 216 4.22 15.34 -17.78
C THR A 216 4.76 16.72 -18.13
N THR A 217 5.03 16.98 -19.41
CA THR A 217 5.26 18.32 -19.92
C THR A 217 3.93 19.07 -19.95
N ARG A 218 3.44 19.51 -18.79
CA ARG A 218 2.59 20.69 -18.72
C ARG A 218 3.37 21.77 -17.99
N GLU A 219 4.21 22.45 -18.75
CA GLU A 219 4.32 23.89 -18.57
C GLU A 219 2.88 24.42 -18.70
N LEU A 220 2.37 25.00 -17.62
CA LEU A 220 1.14 25.78 -17.65
C LEU A 220 1.40 26.99 -18.55
N SER A 221 1.25 26.82 -19.85
CA SER A 221 1.27 27.92 -20.80
C SER A 221 0.00 28.75 -20.61
N ASP A 222 0.19 29.96 -20.09
CA ASP A 222 -0.65 31.16 -20.19
C ASP A 222 -2.15 31.00 -19.90
N SER A 223 -2.50 31.29 -18.65
CA SER A 223 -3.66 32.14 -18.37
C SER A 223 -3.19 33.33 -17.54
N ASP A 224 -3.25 34.52 -18.14
CA ASP A 224 -3.03 35.83 -17.51
C ASP A 224 -3.98 36.04 -16.32
N SER A 225 -3.65 35.46 -15.18
CA SER A 225 -4.25 35.81 -13.89
C SER A 225 -3.14 35.95 -12.86
N ASP A 226 -3.01 37.18 -12.42
CA ASP A 226 -2.02 37.77 -11.51
C ASP A 226 -2.14 37.23 -10.07
N ASP A 227 -2.04 35.91 -9.90
CA ASP A 227 -1.91 35.26 -8.61
C ASP A 227 -0.61 34.43 -8.61
N ASN A 228 0.32 34.83 -7.73
CA ASN A 228 1.59 34.15 -7.46
C ASN A 228 1.36 32.71 -6.95
N ILE A 229 1.01 31.79 -7.84
CA ILE A 229 1.14 30.35 -7.59
C ILE A 229 2.60 30.02 -7.88
N GLU A 230 3.39 29.84 -6.82
CA GLU A 230 4.69 29.18 -6.92
C GLU A 230 4.46 27.82 -7.61
N VAL A 231 4.81 27.76 -8.89
CA VAL A 231 5.03 26.49 -9.58
C VAL A 231 6.15 25.83 -8.81
N VAL A 232 5.81 24.79 -8.03
CA VAL A 232 6.80 23.88 -7.42
C VAL A 232 7.46 23.13 -8.58
N THR A 233 8.40 23.82 -9.22
CA THR A 233 9.45 23.23 -10.00
C THR A 233 10.22 22.37 -9.01
N THR A 234 10.11 21.06 -9.18
CA THR A 234 11.05 20.14 -8.54
C THR A 234 12.41 20.48 -9.15
N THR A 235 13.13 21.38 -8.49
CA THR A 235 14.57 21.53 -8.64
C THR A 235 15.14 20.13 -8.76
N GLU A 236 15.87 19.88 -9.85
CA GLU A 236 16.47 18.58 -10.22
C GLU A 236 16.73 17.75 -8.98
N ALA A 237 15.83 16.81 -8.69
CA ALA A 237 15.75 16.26 -7.36
C ALA A 237 17.01 15.41 -7.12
N THR A 238 17.96 15.97 -6.38
CA THR A 238 19.18 15.31 -5.94
C THR A 238 18.79 14.22 -4.95
N TRP A 239 18.41 13.05 -5.46
CA TRP A 239 18.34 11.81 -4.71
C TRP A 239 19.57 10.97 -5.04
N GLN A 240 20.14 10.34 -4.01
CA GLN A 240 21.11 9.27 -4.20
C GLN A 240 20.37 7.95 -4.00
N SER A 241 19.56 7.56 -4.98
CA SER A 241 18.68 6.39 -4.86
C SER A 241 19.38 5.06 -5.15
N THR A 242 20.66 5.09 -5.55
CA THR A 242 21.42 3.89 -5.93
C THR A 242 22.73 3.77 -5.17
N THR A 243 23.17 2.53 -4.97
CA THR A 243 24.55 2.25 -4.55
C THR A 243 25.48 2.28 -5.76
N PRO A 244 26.80 2.47 -5.58
CA PRO A 244 27.76 2.25 -6.65
C PRO A 244 27.69 0.80 -7.18
N PRO A 245 27.90 0.56 -8.50
CA PRO A 245 28.03 -0.78 -9.06
C PRO A 245 29.28 -1.48 -8.54
N VAL A 246 29.11 -2.67 -7.95
CA VAL A 246 30.19 -3.50 -7.41
C VAL A 246 30.08 -4.92 -7.98
N LYS A 247 31.22 -5.48 -8.39
CA LYS A 247 31.27 -6.87 -8.83
C LYS A 247 31.18 -7.81 -7.61
N PRO A 248 30.25 -8.78 -7.59
CA PRO A 248 30.17 -9.73 -6.49
C PRO A 248 31.45 -10.56 -6.34
N MET A 249 31.84 -10.86 -5.10
CA MET A 249 32.97 -11.71 -4.73
C MET A 249 32.48 -13.02 -4.12
N THR A 250 33.35 -14.04 -4.14
CA THR A 250 33.07 -15.36 -3.53
C THR A 250 34.36 -15.98 -3.02
N ASN A 251 34.26 -16.78 -1.96
CA ASN A 251 35.37 -17.59 -1.44
C ASN A 251 35.26 -19.06 -1.84
N ASP A 252 34.05 -19.56 -2.13
CA ASP A 252 33.73 -20.98 -2.33
C ASP A 252 33.12 -21.28 -3.71
N ARG A 253 32.78 -20.24 -4.49
CA ARG A 253 32.05 -20.30 -5.78
C ARG A 253 30.62 -20.84 -5.68
N LEU A 254 30.07 -20.98 -4.48
CA LEU A 254 28.69 -21.38 -4.22
C LEU A 254 27.80 -20.16 -4.01
N TYR A 255 28.25 -19.23 -3.15
CA TYR A 255 27.52 -17.99 -2.87
C TYR A 255 28.41 -16.78 -3.07
N TYR A 256 27.81 -15.71 -3.58
CA TYR A 256 28.49 -14.45 -3.80
C TYR A 256 27.99 -13.38 -2.82
N TYR A 257 28.81 -12.37 -2.58
CA TYR A 257 28.50 -11.23 -1.72
C TYR A 257 29.07 -9.92 -2.30
N LEU A 258 28.54 -8.77 -1.88
CA LEU A 258 29.13 -7.48 -2.19
C LEU A 258 30.16 -7.08 -1.13
N PRO A 259 31.42 -6.84 -1.53
CA PRO A 259 32.51 -6.50 -0.61
C PRO A 259 32.45 -5.03 -0.17
N TYR A 260 31.41 -4.63 0.55
CA TYR A 260 31.30 -3.24 1.06
C TYR A 260 32.29 -2.94 2.20
N TRP A 261 32.71 -3.96 2.97
CA TRP A 261 33.67 -3.82 4.07
C TRP A 261 33.26 -2.69 5.03
N ASP A 262 34.17 -1.74 5.29
CA ASP A 262 33.93 -0.58 6.15
C ASP A 262 33.15 0.55 5.46
N ASN A 263 33.06 0.53 4.12
CA ASN A 263 32.40 1.56 3.32
C ASN A 263 30.95 1.16 3.02
N LYS A 264 30.06 1.35 3.99
CA LYS A 264 28.63 1.05 3.84
C LYS A 264 27.94 2.10 2.97
N PRO A 265 27.40 1.75 1.79
CA PRO A 265 26.77 2.75 0.93
C PRO A 265 25.43 3.21 1.53
N CYS A 266 25.18 4.51 1.39
CA CYS A 266 23.95 5.15 1.80
C CYS A 266 23.13 5.55 0.57
N MET A 267 21.81 5.45 0.69
CA MET A 267 20.85 5.90 -0.30
C MET A 267 19.80 6.80 0.36
N HIS A 268 19.26 7.75 -0.39
CA HIS A 268 18.14 8.56 0.07
C HIS A 268 17.22 8.97 -1.07
N VAL A 269 15.93 9.11 -0.75
CA VAL A 269 14.88 9.52 -1.68
C VAL A 269 13.99 10.58 -1.01
N ARG A 270 13.69 11.64 -1.75
CA ARG A 270 12.66 12.63 -1.41
C ARG A 270 11.45 12.42 -2.30
N SER A 271 10.26 12.50 -1.73
CA SER A 271 9.00 12.34 -2.46
C SER A 271 7.89 13.16 -1.83
N ILE A 272 6.93 13.62 -2.65
CA ILE A 272 5.82 14.48 -2.20
C ILE A 272 4.51 13.71 -2.35
N TRP A 273 3.76 13.59 -1.25
CA TRP A 273 2.49 12.85 -1.20
C TRP A 273 1.45 13.57 -0.32
N PRO A 274 0.15 13.38 -0.57
CA PRO A 274 -0.88 13.82 0.37
C PRO A 274 -0.65 13.23 1.76
N ASP A 275 -0.74 14.07 2.80
CA ASP A 275 -0.48 13.61 4.16
C ASP A 275 -1.64 12.77 4.72
N TYR A 276 -1.45 11.47 4.63
CA TYR A 276 -2.31 10.45 5.20
C TYR A 276 -1.65 9.68 6.34
N ARG A 277 -0.60 10.22 6.99
CA ARG A 277 0.14 9.54 8.08
C ARG A 277 -0.78 8.95 9.15
N ARG A 278 -1.86 9.65 9.50
CA ARG A 278 -2.90 9.19 10.44
C ARG A 278 -3.45 7.78 10.15
N ARG A 279 -3.55 7.37 8.87
CA ARG A 279 -4.00 6.01 8.49
C ARG A 279 -2.96 4.97 8.90
N MET A 280 -1.69 5.25 8.63
CA MET A 280 -0.56 4.39 8.98
C MET A 280 -0.37 4.35 10.50
N TYR A 281 -0.39 5.51 11.17
CA TYR A 281 -0.25 5.63 12.62
C TYR A 281 -1.32 4.83 13.36
N ASN A 282 -2.60 5.02 12.99
CA ASN A 282 -3.69 4.24 13.59
C ASN A 282 -3.45 2.73 13.43
N SER A 283 -3.03 2.29 12.24
CA SER A 283 -2.72 0.88 12.00
C SER A 283 -1.51 0.38 12.78
N ASN A 284 -0.49 1.21 12.99
CA ASN A 284 0.72 0.84 13.74
C ASN A 284 0.45 0.68 15.23
N ILE A 285 -0.36 1.56 15.82
CA ILE A 285 -0.72 1.44 17.24
C ILE A 285 -1.44 0.09 17.46
N ILE A 286 -2.42 -0.24 16.62
CA ILE A 286 -3.17 -1.50 16.75
C ILE A 286 -2.25 -2.71 16.52
N ALA A 287 -1.35 -2.66 15.53
CA ALA A 287 -0.35 -3.69 15.29
C ALA A 287 0.53 -3.97 16.51
N LYS A 288 1.01 -2.93 17.19
CA LYS A 288 1.79 -3.10 18.42
C LYS A 288 1.00 -3.74 19.54
N ILE A 289 -0.32 -3.50 19.64
CA ILE A 289 -1.19 -4.17 20.62
C ILE A 289 -1.29 -5.67 20.28
N VAL A 290 -1.49 -6.00 19.01
CA VAL A 290 -1.57 -7.39 18.53
C VAL A 290 -0.27 -8.14 18.75
N ASP A 291 0.86 -7.58 18.35
CA ASP A 291 2.17 -8.22 18.47
C ASP A 291 2.49 -8.52 19.95
N LYS A 292 2.25 -7.57 20.86
CA LYS A 292 2.46 -7.76 22.31
C LYS A 292 1.52 -8.81 22.90
N LEU A 293 0.25 -8.82 22.50
CA LEU A 293 -0.70 -9.83 22.98
C LEU A 293 -0.34 -11.23 22.47
N GLU A 294 0.10 -11.34 21.22
CA GLU A 294 0.55 -12.60 20.64
C GLU A 294 1.79 -13.15 21.36
N GLU A 295 2.81 -12.31 21.56
CA GLU A 295 4.03 -12.66 22.30
C GLU A 295 3.66 -13.12 23.73
N GLY A 296 2.85 -12.33 24.44
CA GLY A 296 2.40 -12.65 25.79
C GLY A 296 1.63 -13.96 25.88
N LEU A 297 0.73 -14.25 24.92
CA LEU A 297 -0.02 -15.51 24.89
C LEU A 297 0.84 -16.70 24.48
N SER A 298 1.88 -16.50 23.68
CA SER A 298 2.87 -17.53 23.33
C SER A 298 3.69 -17.94 24.57
N GLU A 299 4.10 -16.97 25.38
CA GLU A 299 4.75 -17.25 26.67
C GLU A 299 3.81 -17.98 27.64
N VAL A 300 2.55 -17.55 27.75
CA VAL A 300 1.56 -18.26 28.59
C VAL A 300 1.34 -19.69 28.11
N HIS A 301 1.31 -19.91 26.80
CA HIS A 301 1.17 -21.25 26.23
C HIS A 301 2.35 -22.14 26.61
N SER A 302 3.57 -21.62 26.48
CA SER A 302 4.80 -22.34 26.84
C SER A 302 4.83 -22.73 28.33
N LEU A 303 4.42 -21.81 29.22
CA LEU A 303 4.31 -22.10 30.66
C LEU A 303 3.21 -23.12 30.97
N MET A 304 2.10 -23.10 30.22
CA MET A 304 1.02 -24.06 30.36
C MET A 304 1.46 -25.47 29.96
N ASP A 305 2.27 -25.60 28.90
CA ASP A 305 2.80 -26.89 28.44
C ASP A 305 3.83 -27.47 29.42
N LEU A 306 4.58 -26.62 30.12
CA LEU A 306 5.50 -27.00 31.19
C LEU A 306 4.82 -27.22 32.55
N GLU A 307 3.49 -27.06 32.62
CA GLU A 307 2.70 -27.09 33.86
C GLU A 307 3.22 -26.12 34.95
N ASP A 308 3.84 -25.00 34.53
CA ASP A 308 4.42 -24.01 35.43
C ASP A 308 3.30 -23.23 36.17
N PRO A 309 3.30 -23.19 37.52
CA PRO A 309 2.34 -22.42 38.31
C PRO A 309 2.31 -20.92 38.00
N GLY A 310 3.37 -20.37 37.40
CA GLY A 310 3.52 -18.99 36.96
C GLY A 310 2.67 -18.61 35.74
N GLY A 311 2.14 -19.59 34.98
CA GLY A 311 1.30 -19.34 33.81
C GLY A 311 0.07 -18.49 34.13
N GLU A 312 -0.57 -18.71 35.29
CA GLU A 312 -1.71 -17.91 35.77
C GLU A 312 -1.33 -16.43 35.96
N ARG A 313 -0.18 -16.20 36.62
CA ARG A 313 0.33 -14.85 36.88
C ARG A 313 0.66 -14.16 35.56
N LYS A 314 1.33 -14.84 34.63
CA LYS A 314 1.65 -14.29 33.31
C LYS A 314 0.40 -13.91 32.53
N LEU A 315 -0.65 -14.75 32.52
CA LEU A 315 -1.91 -14.41 31.84
C LEU A 315 -2.56 -13.15 32.42
N ARG A 316 -2.55 -12.97 33.75
CA ARG A 316 -3.07 -11.74 34.37
C ARG A 316 -2.28 -10.50 33.96
N VAL A 317 -0.96 -10.61 33.83
CA VAL A 317 -0.09 -9.53 33.35
C VAL A 317 -0.42 -9.20 31.90
N VAL A 318 -0.48 -10.20 31.02
CA VAL A 318 -0.81 -10.01 29.60
C VAL A 318 -2.17 -9.32 29.42
N LEU A 319 -3.20 -9.73 30.18
CA LEU A 319 -4.53 -9.10 30.11
C LEU A 319 -4.52 -7.65 30.61
N ASP A 320 -3.68 -7.33 31.59
CA ASP A 320 -3.52 -5.95 32.08
C ASP A 320 -2.80 -5.06 31.08
N GLU A 321 -1.78 -5.59 30.41
CA GLU A 321 -1.06 -4.91 29.34
C GLU A 321 -1.96 -4.63 28.13
N VAL A 322 -2.82 -5.58 27.74
CA VAL A 322 -3.85 -5.34 26.71
C VAL A 322 -4.79 -4.23 27.14
N HIS A 323 -5.32 -4.30 28.36
CA HIS A 323 -6.21 -3.27 28.88
C HIS A 323 -5.55 -1.87 28.81
N THR A 324 -4.32 -1.78 29.29
CA THR A 324 -3.54 -0.53 29.33
C THR A 324 -3.25 -0.01 27.92
N SER A 325 -2.88 -0.90 26.99
CA SER A 325 -2.58 -0.53 25.61
C SER A 325 -3.83 -0.07 24.85
N CYS A 326 -4.98 -0.74 25.07
CA CYS A 326 -6.28 -0.29 24.56
C CYS A 326 -6.66 1.10 25.09
N ALA A 327 -6.47 1.35 26.39
CA ALA A 327 -6.75 2.66 26.99
C ALA A 327 -5.84 3.76 26.41
N ARG A 328 -4.56 3.45 26.20
CA ARG A 328 -3.59 4.35 25.56
C ARG A 328 -3.99 4.66 24.11
N TYR A 329 -4.38 3.64 23.33
CA TYR A 329 -4.92 3.84 21.98
C TYR A 329 -6.08 4.84 21.98
N SER A 330 -7.06 4.65 22.86
CA SER A 330 -8.23 5.54 22.95
C SER A 330 -7.84 6.98 23.28
N SER A 331 -6.82 7.19 24.13
CA SER A 331 -6.31 8.52 24.44
C SER A 331 -5.67 9.18 23.20
N ILE A 332 -4.78 8.46 22.49
CA ILE A 332 -4.11 8.96 21.29
C ILE A 332 -5.13 9.26 20.17
N ALA A 333 -6.03 8.32 19.90
CA ALA A 333 -7.03 8.44 18.84
C ALA A 333 -8.02 9.60 19.09
N LYS A 334 -8.36 9.89 20.35
CA LYS A 334 -9.17 11.07 20.72
C LYS A 334 -8.36 12.37 20.69
N GLY A 335 -7.10 12.35 21.12
CA GLY A 335 -6.20 13.53 21.11
C GLY A 335 -5.87 14.02 19.69
N ASN A 336 -5.72 13.10 18.74
CA ASN A 336 -5.48 13.42 17.32
C ASN A 336 -6.75 13.91 16.58
N GLY A 337 -7.91 13.95 17.26
CA GLY A 337 -9.18 14.45 16.73
C GLY A 337 -9.22 15.97 16.51
N SER A 338 -8.28 16.72 17.10
CA SER A 338 -8.29 18.19 17.16
C SER A 338 -7.67 18.90 15.95
N SER A 339 -7.00 18.20 15.03
CA SER A 339 -6.57 18.81 13.77
C SER A 339 -7.74 18.89 12.79
N ALA A 340 -8.03 20.12 12.35
CA ALA A 340 -9.10 20.47 11.42
C ALA A 340 -9.18 19.46 10.26
N GLY A 341 -10.41 19.05 9.93
CA GLY A 341 -10.74 17.87 9.13
C GLY A 341 -10.34 17.86 7.65
N MET A 342 -9.26 18.55 7.27
CA MET A 342 -8.74 18.57 5.91
C MET A 342 -8.24 17.17 5.52
N GLY A 343 -8.62 16.73 4.32
CA GLY A 343 -8.23 15.43 3.78
C GLY A 343 -8.84 14.19 4.45
N LYS A 344 -9.69 14.30 5.50
CA LYS A 344 -10.33 13.15 6.17
C LYS A 344 -11.58 12.70 5.39
N THR A 345 -11.51 11.53 4.77
CA THR A 345 -12.63 10.96 4.00
C THR A 345 -13.79 10.51 4.90
N LYS A 346 -14.97 10.26 4.33
CA LYS A 346 -16.09 9.66 5.09
C LYS A 346 -15.68 8.31 5.67
N LEU A 347 -14.98 7.49 4.89
CA LEU A 347 -14.45 6.21 5.34
C LEU A 347 -13.42 6.35 6.48
N ASP A 348 -12.54 7.35 6.45
CA ASP A 348 -11.59 7.61 7.54
C ASP A 348 -12.33 7.85 8.87
N LYS A 349 -13.42 8.63 8.83
CA LYS A 349 -14.23 8.94 10.02
C LYS A 349 -14.93 7.70 10.56
N GLU A 350 -15.59 6.93 9.69
CA GLU A 350 -16.31 5.72 10.11
C GLU A 350 -15.35 4.63 10.62
N ARG A 351 -14.21 4.43 9.97
CA ARG A 351 -13.18 3.49 10.44
C ARG A 351 -12.59 3.90 11.78
N MET A 352 -12.34 5.19 12.00
CA MET A 352 -11.84 5.65 13.29
C MET A 352 -12.83 5.38 14.41
N LYS A 353 -14.13 5.65 14.18
CA LYS A 353 -15.20 5.32 15.15
C LYS A 353 -15.27 3.82 15.43
N LEU A 354 -15.19 2.98 14.39
CA LEU A 354 -15.17 1.52 14.50
C LEU A 354 -13.98 1.06 15.36
N CYS A 355 -12.76 1.46 15.00
CA CYS A 355 -11.55 1.05 15.72
C CYS A 355 -11.60 1.48 17.19
N LEU A 356 -11.98 2.73 17.48
CA LEU A 356 -12.17 3.24 18.84
C LEU A 356 -13.13 2.37 19.65
N ARG A 357 -14.31 2.07 19.10
CA ARG A 357 -15.32 1.27 19.78
C ARG A 357 -14.83 -0.14 20.08
N GLU A 358 -14.30 -0.83 19.08
CA GLU A 358 -13.89 -2.23 19.23
C GLU A 358 -12.69 -2.36 20.18
N ILE A 359 -11.73 -1.43 20.13
CA ILE A 359 -10.55 -1.46 21.01
C ILE A 359 -10.94 -1.14 22.45
N GLU A 360 -11.85 -0.19 22.69
CA GLU A 360 -12.38 0.08 24.03
C GLU A 360 -13.13 -1.13 24.59
N GLN A 361 -13.94 -1.80 23.77
CA GLN A 361 -14.63 -3.03 24.17
C GLN A 361 -13.65 -4.13 24.53
N ILE A 362 -12.63 -4.39 23.70
CA ILE A 362 -11.60 -5.40 23.96
C ILE A 362 -10.81 -5.08 25.23
N GLY A 363 -10.41 -3.82 25.42
CA GLY A 363 -9.72 -3.40 26.64
C GLY A 363 -10.57 -3.61 27.90
N ASN A 364 -11.88 -3.35 27.83
CA ASN A 364 -12.80 -3.61 28.94
C ASN A 364 -13.00 -5.11 29.21
N MET A 365 -13.16 -5.90 28.15
CA MET A 365 -13.25 -7.36 28.25
C MET A 365 -11.98 -7.97 28.87
N ALA A 366 -10.79 -7.51 28.45
CA ALA A 366 -9.51 -7.95 29.01
C ALA A 366 -9.39 -7.64 30.51
N ARG A 367 -9.77 -6.44 30.94
CA ARG A 367 -9.79 -6.06 32.36
C ARG A 367 -10.71 -6.96 33.19
N ASN A 368 -11.91 -7.23 32.68
CA ASN A 368 -12.88 -8.08 33.36
C ASN A 368 -12.41 -9.54 33.40
N LEU A 369 -11.83 -10.04 32.30
CA LEU A 369 -11.28 -11.38 32.21
C LEU A 369 -10.14 -11.59 33.22
N LYS A 370 -9.26 -10.60 33.39
CA LYS A 370 -8.16 -10.61 34.37
C LYS A 370 -8.64 -10.91 35.79
N ALA A 371 -9.77 -10.32 36.20
CA ALA A 371 -10.35 -10.52 37.53
C ALA A 371 -10.91 -11.95 37.72
N LEU A 372 -11.27 -12.63 36.63
CA LEU A 372 -11.87 -13.97 36.62
C LEU A 372 -10.86 -15.10 36.39
N VAL A 373 -9.58 -14.77 36.19
CA VAL A 373 -8.51 -15.77 36.16
C VAL A 373 -8.40 -16.39 37.54
N THR A 374 -8.37 -17.72 37.61
CA THR A 374 -8.08 -18.51 38.81
C THR A 374 -7.37 -19.78 38.36
N LYS A 375 -6.76 -20.52 39.29
CA LYS A 375 -6.13 -21.82 38.99
C LYS A 375 -7.05 -22.78 38.22
N HIS A 376 -8.35 -22.81 38.55
CA HIS A 376 -9.32 -23.71 37.91
C HIS A 376 -9.84 -23.18 36.57
N SER A 377 -9.90 -21.86 36.37
CA SER A 377 -10.40 -21.25 35.13
C SER A 377 -9.31 -20.96 34.10
N PHE A 378 -8.02 -21.05 34.49
CA PHE A 378 -6.87 -20.62 33.70
C PHE A 378 -6.91 -21.03 32.22
N LYS A 379 -7.08 -22.33 31.92
CA LYS A 379 -7.11 -22.84 30.53
C LYS A 379 -8.26 -22.25 29.70
N GLU A 380 -9.43 -22.07 30.31
CA GLU A 380 -10.59 -21.46 29.65
C GLU A 380 -10.39 -19.96 29.42
N ARG A 381 -9.82 -19.26 30.41
CA ARG A 381 -9.52 -17.83 30.29
C ARG A 381 -8.42 -17.56 29.27
N TYR A 382 -7.42 -18.43 29.16
CA TYR A 382 -6.42 -18.38 28.09
C TYR A 382 -7.08 -18.47 26.70
N LYS A 383 -7.95 -19.46 26.47
CA LYS A 383 -8.72 -19.57 25.21
C LYS A 383 -9.55 -18.32 24.93
N THR A 384 -10.18 -17.76 25.96
CA THR A 384 -10.93 -16.51 25.83
C THR A 384 -10.01 -15.35 25.41
N ALA A 385 -8.83 -15.22 25.99
CA ALA A 385 -7.84 -14.21 25.61
C ALA A 385 -7.36 -14.37 24.15
N GLN A 386 -7.22 -15.60 23.66
CA GLN A 386 -6.94 -15.86 22.24
C GLN A 386 -8.05 -15.31 21.33
N THR A 387 -9.32 -15.35 21.75
CA THR A 387 -10.40 -14.72 20.95
C THR A 387 -10.26 -13.21 20.85
N TYR A 388 -9.69 -12.54 21.86
CA TYR A 388 -9.41 -11.10 21.80
C TYR A 388 -8.29 -10.81 20.79
N LEU A 389 -7.26 -11.66 20.74
CA LEU A 389 -6.22 -11.58 19.71
C LEU A 389 -6.81 -11.72 18.31
N GLN A 390 -7.71 -12.68 18.08
CA GLN A 390 -8.36 -12.82 16.77
C GLN A 390 -9.20 -11.60 16.39
N LYS A 391 -9.94 -11.00 17.34
CA LYS A 391 -10.70 -9.76 17.09
C LYS A 391 -9.79 -8.58 16.73
N LEU A 392 -8.67 -8.42 17.45
CA LEU A 392 -7.70 -7.36 17.15
C LEU A 392 -7.00 -7.60 15.81
N ARG A 393 -6.67 -8.86 15.48
CA ARG A 393 -6.14 -9.24 14.17
C ARG A 393 -7.13 -8.90 13.07
N PHE A 394 -8.41 -9.20 13.23
CA PHE A 394 -9.44 -8.85 12.26
C PHE A 394 -9.48 -7.33 12.00
N LEU A 395 -9.36 -6.50 13.03
CA LEU A 395 -9.27 -5.03 12.85
C LEU A 395 -8.03 -4.61 12.05
N ILE A 396 -6.89 -5.29 12.24
CA ILE A 396 -5.67 -5.04 11.48
C ILE A 396 -5.75 -5.61 10.08
N GLU A 397 -6.32 -6.80 9.90
CA GLU A 397 -6.51 -7.48 8.63
C GLU A 397 -7.50 -6.70 7.77
N ASP A 398 -8.54 -6.12 8.35
CA ASP A 398 -9.37 -5.09 7.73
C ASP A 398 -8.57 -3.84 7.35
N LEU A 399 -7.51 -3.50 8.10
CA LEU A 399 -6.56 -2.43 7.76
C LEU A 399 -5.42 -2.89 6.84
N ARG A 400 -5.22 -4.19 6.60
CA ARG A 400 -4.13 -4.76 5.79
C ARG A 400 -4.65 -5.44 4.51
N SER A 401 -5.98 -5.60 4.40
CA SER A 401 -6.74 -6.51 3.53
C SER A 401 -5.96 -7.74 3.08
N VAL A 402 -6.29 -8.86 3.71
CA VAL A 402 -5.83 -10.23 3.40
C VAL A 402 -6.34 -10.65 2.03
N SER A 403 -5.66 -10.18 0.99
CA SER A 403 -5.54 -10.88 -0.27
C SER A 403 -4.16 -11.52 -0.24
N LEU A 404 -4.10 -12.85 -0.38
CA LEU A 404 -2.88 -13.65 -0.58
C LEU A 404 -1.97 -13.10 -1.70
N PHE A 405 -2.50 -12.18 -2.53
CA PHE A 405 -1.83 -11.58 -3.67
C PHE A 405 -1.57 -10.08 -3.54
N SER A 406 -2.06 -9.40 -2.49
CA SER A 406 -1.57 -8.07 -2.10
C SER A 406 -2.20 -7.58 -0.77
N PRO A 407 -1.40 -7.34 0.28
CA PRO A 407 -1.87 -6.76 1.54
C PRO A 407 -2.12 -5.25 1.34
N PHE A 408 -3.28 -4.87 0.81
CA PHE A 408 -3.61 -3.45 0.65
C PHE A 408 -4.39 -2.93 1.84
N GLN A 409 -3.91 -1.81 2.41
CA GLN A 409 -4.79 -0.93 3.17
C GLN A 409 -5.99 -0.55 2.29
N PRO A 410 -7.24 -0.57 2.82
CA PRO A 410 -8.42 -0.24 2.01
C PRO A 410 -8.23 1.08 1.29
N GLN A 411 -7.77 2.11 2.02
CA GLN A 411 -7.30 3.37 1.46
C GLN A 411 -5.79 3.48 1.65
N HIS A 412 -5.04 3.57 0.54
CA HIS A 412 -3.60 3.79 0.62
C HIS A 412 -3.26 5.14 1.28
N ALA A 413 -2.19 5.16 2.05
CA ALA A 413 -1.62 6.39 2.59
C ALA A 413 -0.48 6.92 1.73
N MET A 414 0.38 6.02 1.24
CA MET A 414 1.56 6.32 0.46
C MET A 414 1.91 5.08 -0.39
N PRO A 415 2.61 5.23 -1.52
CA PRO A 415 3.14 4.09 -2.25
C PRO A 415 4.12 3.28 -1.42
N ASP A 416 4.26 2.01 -1.77
CA ASP A 416 5.23 1.13 -1.16
C ASP A 416 6.63 1.46 -1.65
N VAL A 417 7.60 1.13 -0.80
CA VAL A 417 9.01 1.25 -1.09
C VAL A 417 9.49 -0.01 -1.78
N PHE A 418 10.24 0.14 -2.86
CA PHE A 418 10.91 -0.96 -3.53
C PHE A 418 12.40 -0.87 -3.32
N MET A 419 13.00 -1.99 -2.95
CA MET A 419 14.45 -2.21 -3.02
C MET A 419 14.71 -3.17 -4.17
N TRP A 420 15.52 -2.75 -5.14
CA TRP A 420 15.89 -3.53 -6.32
C TRP A 420 17.36 -3.89 -6.31
N VAL A 421 17.68 -5.07 -6.83
CA VAL A 421 19.03 -5.40 -7.33
C VAL A 421 19.02 -5.23 -8.84
N ILE A 422 19.99 -4.49 -9.35
CA ILE A 422 20.16 -4.22 -10.76
C ILE A 422 21.48 -4.80 -11.22
N SER A 423 21.45 -5.51 -12.35
CA SER A 423 22.63 -5.99 -13.06
C SER A 423 22.46 -5.73 -14.56
N ASN A 424 23.47 -5.15 -15.21
CA ASN A 424 23.45 -4.90 -16.65
C ASN A 424 22.22 -4.11 -17.13
N GLY A 425 21.80 -3.10 -16.36
CA GLY A 425 20.62 -2.28 -16.64
C GLY A 425 19.28 -3.00 -16.48
N LYS A 426 19.25 -4.20 -15.88
CA LYS A 426 18.03 -4.98 -15.64
C LYS A 426 17.81 -5.23 -14.17
N ARG A 427 16.56 -5.16 -13.73
CA ARG A 427 16.11 -5.58 -12.40
C ARG A 427 16.13 -7.10 -12.31
N VAL A 428 16.89 -7.65 -11.36
CA VAL A 428 17.09 -9.10 -11.22
C VAL A 428 16.51 -9.67 -9.92
N ALA A 429 16.34 -8.84 -8.89
CA ALA A 429 15.68 -9.20 -7.65
C ALA A 429 15.08 -7.95 -6.98
N TYR A 430 14.07 -8.13 -6.13
CA TYR A 430 13.40 -7.04 -5.46
C TYR A 430 12.84 -7.42 -4.09
N GLN A 431 12.55 -6.40 -3.29
CA GLN A 431 11.67 -6.49 -2.14
C GLN A 431 10.74 -5.29 -2.14
N ARG A 432 9.46 -5.55 -1.88
CA ARG A 432 8.43 -4.53 -1.65
C ARG A 432 8.22 -4.37 -0.15
N ILE A 433 8.21 -3.14 0.33
CA ILE A 433 8.12 -2.79 1.75
C ILE A 433 7.00 -1.77 1.92
N LEU A 434 6.06 -2.04 2.82
CA LEU A 434 4.94 -1.12 3.06
C LEU A 434 5.46 0.17 3.73
N ALA A 435 5.04 1.33 3.24
CA ALA A 435 5.44 2.61 3.83
C ALA A 435 5.07 2.73 5.32
N ARG A 436 3.95 2.12 5.72
CA ARG A 436 3.52 2.03 7.13
C ARG A 436 4.58 1.43 8.04
N ASP A 437 5.31 0.42 7.56
CA ASP A 437 6.23 -0.34 8.39
C ASP A 437 7.54 0.45 8.63
N LEU A 438 7.78 1.50 7.83
CA LEU A 438 8.96 2.37 7.87
C LEU A 438 8.70 3.76 8.46
N ILE A 439 7.45 4.23 8.49
CA ILE A 439 7.11 5.61 8.85
C ILE A 439 7.54 5.96 10.28
N TYR A 440 8.16 7.13 10.43
CA TYR A 440 8.55 7.69 11.72
C TYR A 440 7.40 8.51 12.36
N SER A 441 7.29 8.43 13.69
CA SER A 441 6.54 9.37 14.51
C SER A 441 7.32 9.70 15.78
N ILE A 442 7.04 10.86 16.38
CA ILE A 442 7.53 11.20 17.72
C ILE A 442 6.84 10.36 18.81
N VAL A 443 5.65 9.82 18.53
CA VAL A 443 4.93 8.90 19.39
C VAL A 443 5.37 7.49 19.00
N ASP A 444 6.04 6.78 19.91
CA ASP A 444 6.55 5.44 19.61
C ASP A 444 5.44 4.55 19.04
N GLU A 445 4.25 4.52 19.66
CA GLU A 445 3.16 3.63 19.22
C GLU A 445 2.71 3.84 17.76
N GLU A 446 2.93 5.02 17.20
CA GLU A 446 2.58 5.35 15.82
C GLU A 446 3.68 4.95 14.81
N CYS A 447 4.91 4.73 15.28
CA CYS A 447 6.04 4.33 14.44
C CYS A 447 5.82 2.98 13.78
N GLY A 448 6.29 2.87 12.53
CA GLY A 448 6.38 1.61 11.82
C GLY A 448 7.25 0.60 12.58
N ARG A 449 6.90 -0.68 12.48
CA ARG A 449 7.59 -1.78 13.16
C ARG A 449 9.09 -1.85 12.86
N ASP A 450 9.49 -1.40 11.67
CA ASP A 450 10.85 -1.48 11.14
C ASP A 450 11.51 -0.09 11.06
N CYS A 451 10.83 0.95 11.51
CA CYS A 451 11.36 2.31 11.55
C CYS A 451 12.61 2.38 12.44
N ALA A 452 13.69 2.97 11.90
CA ALA A 452 14.98 3.13 12.58
C ALA A 452 15.61 1.80 13.11
N LYS A 453 15.26 0.66 12.52
CA LYS A 453 15.81 -0.66 12.87
C LYS A 453 16.59 -1.25 11.71
N VAL A 454 17.63 -2.01 12.04
CA VAL A 454 18.34 -2.85 11.07
C VAL A 454 17.44 -4.01 10.68
N GLN A 455 17.28 -4.23 9.38
CA GLN A 455 16.43 -5.29 8.83
C GLN A 455 17.22 -6.15 7.84
N THR A 456 16.93 -7.45 7.85
CA THR A 456 17.40 -8.37 6.80
C THR A 456 16.29 -8.56 5.78
N LEU A 457 16.55 -8.21 4.52
CA LEU A 457 15.58 -8.34 3.44
C LEU A 457 15.94 -9.54 2.56
N PHE A 458 14.98 -10.44 2.37
CA PHE A 458 15.11 -11.58 1.47
C PHE A 458 14.49 -11.23 0.12
N LEU A 459 15.35 -10.95 -0.86
CA LEU A 459 14.91 -10.48 -2.18
C LEU A 459 14.34 -11.61 -3.03
N LYS A 460 13.30 -11.30 -3.80
CA LYS A 460 12.60 -12.23 -4.69
C LYS A 460 12.91 -11.90 -6.15
N VAL A 461 12.89 -12.92 -7.01
CA VAL A 461 13.00 -12.70 -8.46
C VAL A 461 11.67 -12.14 -8.99
N PRO A 462 11.67 -11.10 -9.83
CA PRO A 462 10.44 -10.60 -10.47
C PRO A 462 9.94 -11.63 -11.49
N THR A 463 9.10 -12.58 -11.07
CA THR A 463 8.47 -13.56 -11.98
C THR A 463 6.98 -13.69 -11.70
N ALA A 464 6.21 -14.04 -12.74
CA ALA A 464 4.79 -14.37 -12.62
C ALA A 464 4.51 -15.76 -12.03
N LYS A 465 5.55 -16.57 -11.75
CA LYS A 465 5.37 -17.90 -11.17
C LYS A 465 5.28 -17.77 -9.66
N VAL A 466 4.09 -18.06 -9.15
CA VAL A 466 3.81 -18.28 -7.73
C VAL A 466 4.86 -19.25 -7.21
N ALA A 467 5.68 -18.81 -6.26
CA ALA A 467 6.34 -19.75 -5.36
C ALA A 467 5.21 -20.43 -4.59
N LEU A 468 4.74 -21.58 -5.10
CA LEU A 468 4.05 -22.56 -4.28
C LEU A 468 5.11 -23.07 -3.33
N GLU A 469 5.28 -22.39 -2.19
CA GLU A 469 5.98 -22.98 -1.06
C GLU A 469 5.12 -24.15 -0.57
N SER A 470 5.67 -25.34 -0.76
CA SER A 470 5.16 -26.65 -0.36
C SER A 470 5.25 -26.87 1.14
#